data_AF-A0A7Y4SGG4-F1
#
_entry.id   AF-A0A7Y4SGG4-F1
#
_cell.length_a   1.000
_cell.length_b   1.000
_cell.length_c   1.000
_cell.angle_alpha   90.00
_cell.angle_beta   90.00
_cell.angle_gamma   90.00
#
_symmetry.space_group_name_H-M   'P 1'
#
loop_
_entity.id
_entity.type
_entity.pdbx_description
1 polymer ?
#
loop_
_entity_poly.entity_id
_entity_poly.type
_entity_poly.pdbx_seq_one_letter_code
_entity_poly.pdbx_strand_id
1 'polypeptide(L)' 'MTMKRIKVADLPEFDTAPYLGSEAAIATYLTDVLEANDPALLAFALGDIARARGMSEITKASGLSREAEQPNYSYTS' A
#
# COMPACT_ATOMS: atom_id res chain seq x y z
N MET A 1 -21.28 24.20 12.72
CA MET A 1 -20.36 23.31 11.97
C MET A 1 -21.16 22.09 11.50
N THR A 2 -21.65 22.06 10.26
CA THR A 2 -22.41 20.91 9.73
C THR A 2 -21.45 19.82 9.30
N MET A 3 -21.51 18.67 9.98
CA MET A 3 -20.69 17.50 9.66
C MET A 3 -21.18 16.86 8.36
N LYS A 4 -20.37 16.96 7.29
CA LYS A 4 -20.65 16.32 6.01
C LYS A 4 -20.48 14.81 6.18
N ARG A 5 -21.58 14.05 6.10
CA ARG A 5 -21.55 12.58 6.10
C ARG A 5 -21.04 12.09 4.73
N ILE A 6 -19.88 11.45 4.73
CA ILE A 6 -19.27 10.84 3.54
C ILE A 6 -19.88 9.44 3.37
N LYS A 7 -20.25 9.06 2.14
CA LYS A 7 -20.72 7.70 1.86
C LYS A 7 -19.51 6.76 1.81
N VAL A 8 -19.60 5.58 2.42
CA VAL A 8 -18.52 4.58 2.44
C VAL A 8 -18.11 4.16 1.02
N ALA A 9 -19.06 4.10 0.08
CA ALA A 9 -18.81 3.79 -1.32
C ALA A 9 -18.02 4.87 -2.09
N ASP A 10 -17.90 6.07 -1.54
CA ASP A 10 -17.09 7.17 -2.09
C ASP A 10 -15.66 7.17 -1.53
N LEU A 11 -15.33 6.23 -0.64
CA LEU A 11 -13.98 6.11 -0.11
C LEU A 11 -13.08 5.44 -1.16
N PRO A 12 -11.86 5.95 -1.36
CA PRO A 12 -10.89 5.28 -2.22
C PRO A 12 -10.60 3.88 -1.67
N GLU A 13 -10.52 2.89 -2.56
CA GLU A 13 -10.05 1.56 -2.19
C GLU A 13 -8.61 1.67 -1.71
N PHE A 14 -8.32 1.06 -0.55
CA PHE A 14 -6.97 1.01 -0.02
C PHE A 14 -6.18 -0.06 -0.78
N ASP A 15 -5.16 0.35 -1.52
CA ASP A 15 -4.23 -0.55 -2.21
C ASP A 15 -2.91 -0.61 -1.43
N THR A 16 -2.56 -1.79 -0.93
CA THR A 16 -1.34 -2.05 -0.17
C THR A 16 -0.11 -2.18 -1.08
N ALA A 17 -0.31 -2.61 -2.33
CA ALA A 17 0.75 -2.89 -3.29
C ALA A 17 1.75 -1.72 -3.52
N PRO A 18 1.34 -0.44 -3.65
CA PRO A 18 2.28 0.66 -3.84
C PRO A 18 3.23 0.91 -2.66
N TYR A 19 2.90 0.42 -1.46
CA TYR A 19 3.71 0.58 -0.24
C TYR A 19 4.70 -0.58 -0.02
N LEU A 20 4.52 -1.70 -0.73
CA LEU A 20 5.35 -2.91 -0.63
C LEU A 20 6.54 -2.91 -1.62
N GLY A 21 7.05 -1.72 -1.99
CA GLY A 21 8.15 -1.57 -2.94
C GLY A 21 9.55 -1.88 -2.38
N SER A 22 9.67 -2.13 -1.08
CA SER A 22 10.94 -2.42 -0.40
C SER A 22 10.85 -3.73 0.39
N GLU A 23 11.96 -4.48 0.42
CA GLU A 23 12.02 -5.75 1.17
C GLU A 23 11.73 -5.57 2.67
N ALA A 24 12.14 -4.44 3.25
CA ALA A 24 11.84 -4.09 4.64
C ALA A 24 10.33 -3.93 4.88
N ALA A 25 9.60 -3.28 3.97
CA ALA A 25 8.15 -3.10 4.08
C ALA A 25 7.41 -4.45 3.97
N ILE A 26 7.88 -5.32 3.07
CA ILE A 26 7.35 -6.69 2.92
C ILE A 26 7.59 -7.50 4.20
N ALA A 27 8.77 -7.42 4.80
CA ALA A 27 9.10 -8.12 6.03
C ALA A 27 8.21 -7.68 7.20
N THR A 28 8.06 -6.36 7.40
CA THR A 28 7.17 -5.81 8.44
C THR A 28 5.72 -6.25 8.24
N TYR A 29 5.23 -6.19 7.00
CA TYR A 29 3.86 -6.59 6.69
C TYR A 29 3.63 -8.09 6.93
N LEU A 30 4.57 -8.95 6.53
CA LEU A 30 4.48 -10.39 6.80
C LEU A 30 4.55 -10.70 8.29
N THR A 31 5.38 -10.00 9.07
CA THR A 31 5.44 -10.19 10.52
C THR A 31 4.09 -9.89 11.16
N ASP A 32 3.47 -8.75 10.84
CA ASP A 32 2.15 -8.36 11.38
C ASP A 32 1.06 -9.39 11.04
N VAL A 33 1.06 -9.87 9.80
CA VAL A 33 0.10 -10.89 9.33
C VAL A 33 0.33 -12.25 9.98
N LEU A 34 1.57 -12.64 10.23
CA LEU A 34 1.91 -13.85 10.97
C LEU A 34 1.50 -13.75 12.44
N GLU A 35 1.65 -12.58 13.06
CA GLU A 35 1.20 -12.32 14.44
C GLU A 35 -0.33 -12.37 14.57
N ALA A 36 -1.06 -11.96 13.53
CA ALA A 36 -2.51 -12.11 13.48
C ALA A 36 -2.98 -13.57 13.43
N ASN A 37 -2.09 -14.52 13.08
CA ASN A 37 -2.33 -15.96 13.02
C ASN A 37 -3.58 -16.35 12.19
N ASP A 38 -3.85 -15.57 11.14
CA ASP A 38 -4.99 -15.80 10.25
C ASP A 38 -4.49 -16.25 8.86
N PRO A 39 -4.83 -17.49 8.43
CA PRO A 39 -4.35 -18.04 7.17
C PRO A 39 -4.98 -17.37 5.95
N ALA A 40 -6.18 -16.79 6.06
CA ALA A 40 -6.80 -16.05 4.97
C ALA A 40 -6.13 -14.69 4.78
N LEU A 41 -5.77 -14.01 5.88
CA LEU A 41 -4.99 -12.78 5.85
C LEU A 41 -3.58 -13.04 5.27
N LEU A 42 -2.94 -14.16 5.60
CA LEU A 42 -1.67 -14.56 5.01
C LEU A 42 -1.76 -14.76 3.49
N ALA A 43 -2.81 -15.45 3.02
CA ALA A 43 -3.03 -15.63 1.59
C ALA A 43 -3.27 -14.29 0.87
N PHE A 44 -4.02 -13.39 1.49
CA PHE A 44 -4.27 -12.04 0.98
C PHE A 44 -2.96 -11.23 0.88
N ALA A 45 -2.18 -11.22 1.95
CA ALA A 45 -0.90 -10.53 2.03
C ALA A 45 0.09 -11.02 0.96
N LEU A 46 0.17 -12.33 0.74
CA LEU A 46 0.99 -12.92 -0.33
C LEU A 46 0.54 -12.44 -1.72
N GLY A 47 -0.77 -12.31 -1.94
CA GLY A 47 -1.32 -11.75 -3.18
C GLY A 47 -0.92 -10.29 -3.40
N ASP A 48 -1.01 -9.47 -2.36
CA ASP A 48 -0.57 -8.07 -2.38
C ASP A 48 0.93 -7.95 -2.68
N ILE A 49 1.76 -8.77 -2.05
CA ILE A 49 3.22 -8.80 -2.28
C ILE A 49 3.53 -9.23 -3.73
N ALA A 50 2.87 -10.26 -4.23
CA ALA A 50 3.05 -10.72 -5.62
C ALA A 50 2.69 -9.62 -6.63
N ARG A 51 1.58 -8.91 -6.40
CA ARG A 51 1.16 -7.76 -7.20
C ARG A 51 2.15 -6.61 -7.12
N ALA A 52 2.62 -6.27 -5.92
CA ALA A 52 3.59 -5.21 -5.70
C ALA A 52 4.92 -5.47 -6.43
N ARG A 53 5.40 -6.72 -6.41
CA ARG A 53 6.60 -7.12 -7.15
C ARG A 53 6.38 -7.05 -8.66
N GLY A 54 5.23 -7.52 -9.15
CA GLY A 54 4.85 -7.38 -10.56
C GLY A 54 4.82 -5.92 -11.02
N MET A 55 4.15 -5.04 -10.25
CA MET A 55 4.11 -3.60 -10.53
C MET A 55 5.47 -2.93 -10.44
N SER A 56 6.34 -3.34 -9.50
CA SER A 56 7.70 -2.82 -9.38
C SER A 56 8.56 -3.17 -10.60
N GLU A 57 8.47 -4.41 -11.09
CA GLU A 57 9.19 -4.86 -12.27
C GLU A 57 8.66 -4.18 -13.55
N ILE A 58 7.33 -4.01 -13.67
CA ILE A 58 6.71 -3.24 -14.76
C ILE A 58 7.18 -1.78 -14.73
N THR A 59 7.24 -1.16 -13.54
CA THR A 59 7.69 0.22 -13.36
C THR A 59 9.16 0.38 -13.77
N LYS A 60 10.04 -0.55 -13.36
CA LYS A 60 11.44 -0.58 -13.80
C LYS A 60 11.58 -0.77 -15.31
N ALA A 61 10.83 -1.71 -15.90
CA ALA A 61 10.90 -2.02 -17.32
C ALA A 61 10.32 -0.91 -18.21
N SER A 62 9.32 -0.16 -17.72
CA SER A 62 8.69 0.94 -18.45
C SER A 62 9.43 2.28 -18.32
N GLY A 63 10.50 2.36 -17.51
CA GLY A 63 11.23 3.61 -17.26
C GLY A 63 10.42 4.66 -16.49
N LEU A 64 9.22 4.31 -16.00
CA LEU A 64 8.38 5.15 -15.15
C LEU A 64 8.90 5.11 -13.71
N SER A 65 10.17 5.47 -13.48
CA SER A 65 10.69 5.63 -12.12
C SER A 65 9.80 6.60 -11.38
N ARG A 66 9.05 6.09 -10.39
CA ARG A 66 8.04 6.80 -9.62
C ARG A 66 8.58 8.12 -9.07
N GLU A 67 8.24 9.20 -9.76
CA GLU A 67 8.15 10.56 -9.22
C GLU A 67 6.86 10.75 -8.41
N ALA A 68 6.26 9.66 -7.95
CA ALA A 68 5.00 9.66 -7.23
C ALA A 68 5.22 10.15 -5.79
N GLU A 69 5.23 11.48 -5.68
CA GLU A 69 4.50 12.25 -4.67
C GLU A 69 4.71 11.80 -3.22
N GLN A 70 5.80 12.28 -2.61
CA GLN A 70 5.75 12.57 -1.18
C GLN A 70 4.91 13.85 -1.02
N PRO A 71 3.72 13.82 -0.38
CA PRO A 71 3.02 15.05 -0.07
C PRO A 71 3.88 15.85 0.91
N ASN A 72 4.43 16.95 0.41
CA ASN A 72 5.10 17.98 1.18
C ASN A 72 4.13 18.50 2.26
N TYR A 73 4.21 17.97 3.47
CA TYR A 73 3.50 18.52 4.62
C TYR A 73 4.25 19.77 5.07
N SER A 74 3.98 20.90 4.41
CA SER A 74 4.47 22.21 4.87
C SER A 74 3.67 22.60 6.10
N TYR A 75 4.22 22.32 7.29
CA TYR A 75 3.73 22.94 8.52
C TYR A 75 4.23 24.39 8.53
N THR A 76 3.38 25.33 8.13
CA THR A 76 3.66 26.76 8.34
C THR A 76 3.29 27.10 9.78
N SER A 77 4.25 27.70 10.49
CA SER A 77 4.18 28.16 11.89
C SER A 77 3.00 29.05 12.23
#